data_AF-A0A960D5K0-F1
#
_entry.id   AF-A0A960D5K0-F1
#
_cell.length_a   1.000
_cell.length_b   1.000
_cell.length_c   1.000
_cell.angle_alpha   90.00
_cell.angle_beta   90.00
_cell.angle_gamma   90.00
#
_symmetry.space_group_name_H-M   'P 1'
#
loop_
_entity.id
_entity.type
_entity.pdbx_description
1 polymer ?
#
loop_
_entity_poly.entity_id
_entity_poly.type
_entity_poly.pdbx_seq_one_letter_code
_entity_poly.pdbx_strand_id
1 'polypeptide(L)'
;MLLDKVKSAKGVTNDVDLGVEDLQGLVTTFKDAVREHSGQEFPQHPREQLDMAINAVFDSWNTDRARLYRRRERIPQHLGTAVNVCTMVFGNLGDTSGTGVAFTRDPASGRTGAYGDYLANAQGEDVVAGIRNTLSLDDLKALDPASHKQLIKVMRQLETHYRDLCDIEFTIERGKLWMLQTRVGKRTAAAAFRIASQLVDENLITMDEALTRVSGSQLALLMFPHFDRSAPRELLTRGMAASPGAAVGRAVFDSATAKAWGDRGERVVLVRRETNPDDLEGMIAAAGILTARGGKTSHAAVVARGMGKTCVCGAEALDVDAGVRTARVGPVLINEGDEISIDGSTGEIFLGAMPVVPSPVETYIESGLAAALEGADNETTAL
;
A
#
# COMPACT_ATOMS: atom_id res chain seq x y z
N MET A 1 -2.42 9.24 -23.60
CA MET A 1 -1.67 10.49 -23.33
C MET A 1 -0.95 10.95 -24.60
N LEU A 2 -0.35 12.16 -24.65
CA LEU A 2 0.36 12.66 -25.84
C LEU A 2 1.51 11.71 -26.25
N LEU A 3 2.22 11.16 -25.26
CA LEU A 3 3.30 10.19 -25.47
C LEU A 3 2.79 8.88 -26.10
N ASP A 4 1.65 8.35 -25.65
CA ASP A 4 1.06 7.11 -26.19
C ASP A 4 0.63 7.25 -27.65
N LYS A 5 0.22 8.44 -28.08
CA LYS A 5 -0.14 8.69 -29.48
C LYS A 5 1.06 8.53 -30.39
N VAL A 6 2.22 9.04 -29.97
CA VAL A 6 3.47 8.93 -30.73
C VAL A 6 3.98 7.49 -30.73
N LYS A 7 3.94 6.80 -29.58
CA LYS A 7 4.26 5.37 -29.49
C LYS A 7 3.41 4.51 -30.42
N SER A 8 2.09 4.73 -30.41
CA SER A 8 1.15 4.03 -31.29
C SER A 8 1.42 4.31 -32.77
N ALA A 9 1.75 5.55 -33.14
CA ALA A 9 2.09 5.92 -34.51
C ALA A 9 3.41 5.28 -35.00
N LYS A 10 4.34 5.00 -34.08
CA LYS A 10 5.63 4.36 -34.37
C LYS A 10 5.63 2.85 -34.19
N GLY A 11 4.53 2.28 -33.70
CA GLY A 11 4.43 0.83 -33.44
C GLY A 11 5.35 0.35 -32.32
N VAL A 12 5.74 1.24 -31.40
CA VAL A 12 6.58 0.89 -30.25
C VAL A 12 5.75 0.84 -28.97
N THR A 13 6.22 0.05 -28.00
CA THR A 13 5.52 -0.15 -26.72
C THR A 13 6.16 0.63 -25.57
N ASN A 14 7.49 0.76 -25.55
CA ASN A 14 8.21 1.47 -24.49
C ASN A 14 8.66 2.87 -24.93
N ASP A 15 8.81 3.78 -23.97
CA ASP A 15 9.25 5.15 -24.22
C ASP A 15 10.71 5.20 -24.72
N VAL A 16 11.54 4.25 -24.27
CA VAL A 16 12.95 4.11 -24.68
C VAL A 16 13.14 3.69 -26.14
N ASP A 17 12.08 3.18 -26.77
CA ASP A 17 12.11 2.75 -28.18
C ASP A 17 11.85 3.92 -29.14
N LEU A 18 11.54 5.12 -28.62
CA LEU A 18 11.35 6.32 -29.42
C LEU A 18 12.68 6.90 -29.90
N GLY A 19 12.75 7.27 -31.18
CA GLY A 19 13.93 7.89 -31.77
C GLY A 19 14.10 9.36 -31.36
N VAL A 20 15.29 9.91 -31.60
CA VAL A 20 15.60 11.32 -31.28
C VAL A 20 14.65 12.29 -31.99
N GLU A 21 14.32 12.04 -33.25
CA GLU A 21 13.39 12.88 -34.01
C GLU A 21 11.98 12.86 -33.42
N ASP A 22 11.54 11.71 -32.90
CA ASP A 22 10.24 11.55 -32.26
C ASP A 22 10.17 12.35 -30.96
N LEU A 23 11.25 12.29 -30.17
CA LEU A 23 11.40 13.08 -28.95
C LEU A 23 11.45 14.59 -29.24
N GLN A 24 12.14 15.02 -30.31
CA GLN A 24 12.13 16.43 -30.73
C GLN A 24 10.72 16.91 -31.12
N GLY A 25 9.96 16.08 -31.84
CA GLY A 25 8.55 16.37 -32.16
C GLY A 25 7.66 16.43 -30.92
N LEU A 26 7.87 15.53 -29.95
CA LEU A 26 7.17 15.51 -28.67
C LEU A 26 7.44 16.77 -27.83
N VAL A 27 8.68 17.27 -27.81
CA VAL A 27 9.02 18.52 -27.11
C VAL A 27 8.19 19.69 -27.63
N THR A 28 8.03 19.81 -28.95
CA THR A 28 7.17 20.85 -29.55
C THR A 28 5.72 20.67 -29.13
N THR A 29 5.22 19.43 -29.22
CA THR A 29 3.84 19.10 -28.83
C THR A 29 3.55 19.42 -27.35
N PHE A 30 4.50 19.17 -26.45
CA PHE A 30 4.35 19.51 -25.03
C PHE A 30 4.38 21.01 -24.77
N LYS A 31 5.23 21.76 -25.48
CA LYS A 31 5.25 23.23 -25.38
C LYS A 31 3.93 23.84 -25.87
N ASP A 32 3.40 23.34 -26.98
CA ASP A 32 2.09 23.76 -27.50
C ASP A 32 0.97 23.46 -26.51
N ALA A 33 1.00 22.29 -25.86
CA ALA A 33 0.02 21.94 -24.83
C ALA A 33 0.09 22.89 -23.62
N VAL A 34 1.30 23.28 -23.17
CA VAL A 34 1.46 24.28 -22.11
C VAL A 34 0.84 25.61 -22.52
N ARG A 35 1.08 26.07 -23.74
CA ARG A 35 0.49 27.31 -24.27
C ARG A 35 -1.04 27.24 -24.34
N GLU A 36 -1.58 26.14 -24.86
CA GLU A 36 -3.02 25.95 -24.99
C GLU A 36 -3.74 25.98 -23.63
N HIS A 37 -3.17 25.33 -22.62
CA HIS A 37 -3.82 25.17 -21.31
C HIS A 37 -3.55 26.32 -20.34
N SER A 38 -2.39 26.98 -20.43
CA SER A 38 -2.00 28.07 -19.52
C SER A 38 -2.16 29.46 -20.13
N GLY A 39 -2.26 29.57 -21.46
CA GLY A 39 -2.20 30.83 -22.18
C GLY A 39 -0.79 31.45 -22.24
N GLN A 40 0.24 30.75 -21.76
CA GLN A 40 1.63 31.23 -21.70
C GLN A 40 2.59 30.26 -22.37
N GLU A 41 3.64 30.80 -22.99
CA GLU A 41 4.73 29.99 -23.55
C GLU A 41 5.52 29.29 -22.43
N PHE A 42 6.10 28.14 -22.73
CA PHE A 42 6.93 27.44 -21.74
C PHE A 42 8.17 28.29 -21.38
N PRO A 43 8.40 28.60 -20.09
CA PRO A 43 9.48 29.49 -19.66
C PRO A 43 10.84 28.91 -20.06
N GLN A 44 11.66 29.67 -20.77
CA GLN A 44 12.97 29.21 -21.24
C GLN A 44 14.10 29.53 -20.24
N HIS A 45 13.89 30.49 -19.34
CA HIS A 45 14.92 30.90 -18.39
C HIS A 45 14.95 29.96 -17.17
N PRO A 46 16.06 29.25 -16.87
CA PRO A 46 16.07 28.26 -15.79
C PRO A 46 15.73 28.83 -14.41
N ARG A 47 16.11 30.10 -14.15
CA ARG A 47 15.75 30.76 -12.89
C ARG A 47 14.24 30.99 -12.75
N GLU A 48 13.57 31.30 -13.85
CA GLU A 48 12.12 31.50 -13.86
C GLU A 48 11.41 30.18 -13.58
N GLN A 49 11.84 29.09 -14.23
CA GLN A 49 11.36 27.73 -13.94
C GLN A 49 11.53 27.36 -12.46
N LEU A 50 12.70 27.68 -11.88
CA LEU A 50 12.97 27.40 -10.47
C LEU A 50 12.07 28.19 -9.52
N ASP A 51 11.94 29.51 -9.75
CA ASP A 51 11.08 30.37 -8.92
C ASP A 51 9.61 29.95 -9.04
N MET A 52 9.14 29.58 -10.24
CA MET A 52 7.80 29.02 -10.46
C MET A 52 7.61 27.69 -9.73
N ALA A 53 8.60 26.78 -9.77
CA ALA A 53 8.54 25.49 -9.08
C ALA A 53 8.49 25.65 -7.56
N ILE A 54 9.29 26.57 -7.00
CA ILE A 54 9.29 26.89 -5.55
C ILE A 54 7.89 27.37 -5.13
N ASN A 55 7.32 28.32 -5.86
CA ASN A 55 5.98 28.85 -5.57
C ASN A 55 4.91 27.76 -5.69
N ALA A 56 4.97 26.94 -6.73
CA ALA A 56 4.04 25.82 -6.92
C ALA A 56 4.09 24.82 -5.75
N VAL A 57 5.26 24.54 -5.19
CA VAL A 57 5.38 23.68 -3.99
C VAL A 57 4.74 24.33 -2.77
N PHE A 58 4.97 25.62 -2.53
CA PHE A 58 4.31 26.32 -1.42
C PHE A 58 2.79 26.39 -1.58
N ASP A 59 2.30 26.63 -2.78
CA ASP A 59 0.86 26.62 -3.08
C ASP A 59 0.27 25.22 -2.91
N SER A 60 1.03 24.17 -3.25
CA SER A 60 0.60 22.77 -3.11
C SER A 60 0.27 22.40 -1.66
N TRP A 61 0.94 23.03 -0.68
CA TRP A 61 0.66 22.86 0.75
C TRP A 61 -0.78 23.25 1.10
N ASN A 62 -1.38 24.19 0.38
CA ASN A 62 -2.70 24.71 0.67
C ASN A 62 -3.83 24.13 -0.20
N THR A 63 -3.53 23.13 -1.03
CA THR A 63 -4.55 22.37 -1.76
C THR A 63 -5.54 21.67 -0.82
N ASP A 64 -6.77 21.46 -1.28
CA ASP A 64 -7.80 20.78 -0.48
C ASP A 64 -7.39 19.36 -0.10
N ARG A 65 -6.68 18.66 -1.01
CA ARG A 65 -6.09 17.35 -0.76
C ARG A 65 -5.09 17.39 0.40
N ALA A 66 -4.17 18.35 0.39
CA ALA A 66 -3.16 18.48 1.44
C ALA A 66 -3.80 18.87 2.80
N ARG A 67 -4.78 19.77 2.80
CA ARG A 67 -5.55 20.15 4.00
C ARG A 67 -6.29 18.96 4.60
N LEU A 68 -6.95 18.15 3.77
CA LEU A 68 -7.63 16.93 4.21
C LEU A 68 -6.65 15.91 4.80
N TYR A 69 -5.52 15.68 4.12
CA TYR A 69 -4.47 14.80 4.61
C TYR A 69 -3.96 15.24 5.99
N ARG A 70 -3.63 16.53 6.16
CA ARG A 70 -3.17 17.06 7.45
C ARG A 70 -4.19 16.89 8.57
N ARG A 71 -5.48 17.11 8.30
CA ARG A 71 -6.53 16.87 9.31
C ARG A 71 -6.58 15.41 9.74
N ARG A 72 -6.47 14.48 8.77
CA ARG A 72 -6.48 13.03 9.04
C ARG A 72 -5.26 12.59 9.83
N GLU A 73 -4.08 13.04 9.44
CA GLU A 73 -2.81 12.69 10.09
C GLU A 73 -2.48 13.59 11.30
N ARG A 74 -3.39 14.50 11.68
CA ARG A 74 -3.24 15.46 12.80
C ARG A 74 -1.98 16.33 12.71
N ILE A 75 -1.59 16.71 11.49
CA ILE A 75 -0.44 17.57 11.22
C ILE A 75 -0.87 19.05 11.36
N PRO A 76 -0.20 19.86 12.20
CA PRO A 76 -0.55 21.27 12.35
C PRO A 76 -0.44 22.05 11.04
N GLN A 77 -1.43 22.91 10.76
CA GLN A 77 -1.48 23.64 9.49
C GLN A 77 -0.38 24.71 9.34
N HIS A 78 0.14 25.22 10.46
CA HIS A 78 1.10 26.32 10.49
C HIS A 78 2.56 25.91 10.17
N LEU A 79 2.86 24.63 9.99
CA LEU A 79 4.23 24.16 9.75
C LEU A 79 4.77 24.58 8.38
N GLY A 80 3.94 24.52 7.34
CA GLY A 80 4.38 24.70 5.94
C GLY A 80 5.06 23.48 5.35
N THR A 81 5.66 23.65 4.17
CA THR A 81 6.47 22.64 3.48
C THR A 81 7.79 23.27 3.03
N ALA A 82 8.87 22.49 3.02
CA ALA A 82 10.17 22.95 2.52
C ALA A 82 10.31 22.65 1.02
N VAL A 83 11.23 23.36 0.35
CA VAL A 83 11.61 23.07 -1.03
C VAL A 83 13.08 22.63 -1.04
N ASN A 84 13.32 21.42 -1.56
CA ASN A 84 14.66 20.87 -1.70
C ASN A 84 15.14 21.09 -3.14
N VAL A 85 16.19 21.88 -3.32
CA VAL A 85 16.82 22.10 -4.64
C VAL A 85 18.14 21.36 -4.65
N CYS A 86 18.23 20.32 -5.47
CA CYS A 86 19.35 19.40 -5.52
C CYS A 86 20.02 19.43 -6.90
N THR A 87 21.31 19.09 -6.94
CA THR A 87 21.97 18.77 -8.22
C THR A 87 21.35 17.51 -8.81
N MET A 88 21.11 17.52 -10.12
CA MET A 88 20.58 16.36 -10.82
C MET A 88 21.66 15.29 -11.02
N VAL A 89 21.21 14.04 -10.97
CA VAL A 89 21.93 12.84 -11.41
C VAL A 89 20.97 12.02 -12.27
N PHE A 90 21.50 11.30 -13.26
CA PHE A 90 20.69 10.71 -14.32
C PHE A 90 20.83 9.18 -14.35
N GLY A 91 19.73 8.48 -14.03
CA GLY A 91 19.63 7.02 -14.16
C GLY A 91 19.33 6.54 -15.58
N ASN A 92 19.14 7.44 -16.54
CA ASN A 92 18.69 7.16 -17.91
C ASN A 92 19.75 7.51 -18.99
N LEU A 93 21.04 7.35 -18.68
CA LEU A 93 22.15 7.59 -19.60
C LEU A 93 22.67 6.30 -20.26
N GLY A 94 21.82 5.29 -20.42
CA GLY A 94 22.15 3.98 -21.00
C GLY A 94 22.35 2.88 -19.95
N ASP A 95 22.89 1.76 -20.38
CA ASP A 95 22.87 0.48 -19.64
C ASP A 95 23.70 0.46 -18.35
N THR A 96 24.59 1.43 -18.17
CA THR A 96 25.40 1.61 -16.95
C THR A 96 24.77 2.58 -15.96
N SER A 97 23.52 2.97 -16.19
CA SER A 97 22.76 3.88 -15.34
C SER A 97 21.41 3.25 -14.96
N GLY A 98 20.86 3.69 -13.85
CA GLY A 98 19.53 3.28 -13.41
C GLY A 98 19.14 3.94 -12.10
N THR A 99 17.98 3.61 -11.59
CA THR A 99 17.44 4.21 -10.37
C THR A 99 16.66 3.16 -9.59
N GLY A 100 16.58 3.33 -8.28
CA GLY A 100 15.87 2.37 -7.45
C GLY A 100 15.43 2.92 -6.11
N VAL A 101 14.59 2.13 -5.46
CA VAL A 101 14.13 2.32 -4.10
C VAL A 101 14.49 1.08 -3.30
N ALA A 102 15.04 1.26 -2.10
CA ALA A 102 15.50 0.19 -1.23
C ALA A 102 15.03 0.40 0.21
N PHE A 103 14.78 -0.70 0.89
CA PHE A 103 14.47 -0.78 2.30
C PHE A 103 15.53 -1.62 3.00
N THR A 104 16.01 -1.18 4.17
CA THR A 104 17.07 -1.90 4.91
C THR A 104 16.59 -3.23 5.48
N ARG A 105 15.28 -3.40 5.63
CA ARG A 105 14.56 -4.63 5.95
C ARG A 105 13.26 -4.64 5.15
N ASP A 106 12.65 -5.80 4.98
CA ASP A 106 11.35 -5.91 4.32
C ASP A 106 10.27 -5.14 5.12
N PRO A 107 9.61 -4.10 4.56
CA PRO A 107 8.61 -3.31 5.28
C PRO A 107 7.28 -4.06 5.51
N ALA A 108 7.05 -5.17 4.81
CA ALA A 108 5.87 -6.00 4.94
C ALA A 108 6.06 -7.11 5.98
N SER A 109 7.17 -7.85 5.89
CA SER A 109 7.43 -8.99 6.78
C SER A 109 8.36 -8.64 7.96
N GLY A 110 9.18 -7.60 7.87
CA GLY A 110 10.23 -7.28 8.85
C GLY A 110 11.45 -8.20 8.79
N ARG A 111 11.59 -9.03 7.74
CA ARG A 111 12.80 -9.85 7.54
C ARG A 111 14.02 -8.97 7.24
N THR A 112 15.17 -9.38 7.75
CA THR A 112 16.45 -8.79 7.39
C THR A 112 16.81 -9.13 5.95
N GLY A 113 17.51 -8.21 5.29
CA GLY A 113 17.90 -8.36 3.89
C GLY A 113 17.52 -7.12 3.09
N ALA A 114 18.27 -6.88 2.02
CA ALA A 114 18.00 -5.77 1.12
C ALA A 114 16.72 -6.07 0.34
N TYR A 115 15.70 -5.24 0.54
CA TYR A 115 14.43 -5.33 -0.17
C TYR A 115 14.29 -4.08 -1.03
N GLY A 116 13.89 -4.21 -2.30
CA GLY A 116 13.75 -3.03 -3.15
C GLY A 116 13.66 -3.34 -4.64
N ASP A 117 13.37 -2.28 -5.37
CA ASP A 117 13.15 -2.26 -6.80
C ASP A 117 14.21 -1.41 -7.50
N TYR A 118 14.65 -1.87 -8.67
CA TYR A 118 15.61 -1.18 -9.52
C TYR A 118 15.14 -1.18 -10.98
N LEU A 119 15.35 -0.07 -11.69
CA LEU A 119 15.17 0.03 -13.13
C LEU A 119 16.45 0.52 -13.80
N ALA A 120 16.95 -0.27 -14.76
CA ALA A 120 18.06 0.13 -15.63
C ALA A 120 17.58 1.12 -16.70
N ASN A 121 18.44 2.09 -17.01
CA ASN A 121 18.21 3.14 -18.00
C ASN A 121 16.84 3.82 -17.82
N ALA A 122 16.60 4.39 -16.63
CA ALA A 122 15.32 4.93 -16.18
C ALA A 122 15.49 6.08 -15.18
N GLN A 123 14.45 6.90 -15.00
CA GLN A 123 14.36 7.88 -13.91
C GLN A 123 13.33 7.48 -12.87
N GLY A 124 13.38 8.11 -11.69
CA GLY A 124 12.56 7.70 -10.54
C GLY A 124 11.05 7.70 -10.82
N GLU A 125 10.60 8.54 -11.75
CA GLU A 125 9.21 8.54 -12.23
C GLU A 125 8.79 7.19 -12.82
N ASP A 126 9.68 6.52 -13.57
CA ASP A 126 9.40 5.22 -14.20
C ASP A 126 9.18 4.12 -13.16
N VAL A 127 9.89 4.20 -12.02
CA VAL A 127 9.73 3.27 -10.88
C VAL A 127 8.37 3.49 -10.22
N VAL A 128 7.97 4.76 -10.04
CA VAL A 128 6.69 5.11 -9.39
C VAL A 128 5.50 4.84 -10.31
N ALA A 129 5.66 5.04 -11.62
CA ALA A 129 4.60 4.85 -12.60
C ALA A 129 4.25 3.38 -12.84
N GLY A 130 5.18 2.44 -12.54
CA GLY A 130 4.93 0.99 -12.64
C GLY A 130 4.70 0.50 -14.08
N ILE A 131 5.16 1.24 -15.08
CA ILE A 131 4.98 0.92 -16.51
C ILE A 131 5.95 -0.19 -16.94
N ARG A 132 7.12 -0.28 -16.29
CA ARG A 132 8.16 -1.27 -16.55
C ARG A 132 8.28 -2.24 -15.37
N ASN A 133 8.54 -3.51 -15.68
CA ASN A 133 8.87 -4.49 -14.65
C ASN A 133 10.19 -4.11 -13.97
N THR A 134 10.14 -4.02 -12.65
CA THR A 134 11.30 -3.72 -11.82
C THR A 134 12.17 -4.97 -11.64
N LEU A 135 13.46 -4.74 -11.44
CA LEU A 135 14.43 -5.74 -11.07
C LEU A 135 14.61 -5.72 -9.54
N SER A 136 14.92 -6.86 -8.95
CA SER A 136 15.26 -6.92 -7.53
C SER A 136 16.65 -6.33 -7.27
N LEU A 137 16.97 -6.06 -6.00
CA LEU A 137 18.34 -5.68 -5.62
C LEU A 137 19.35 -6.82 -5.84
N ASP A 138 18.90 -8.08 -5.81
CA ASP A 138 19.75 -9.22 -6.17
C ASP A 138 20.05 -9.26 -7.68
N ASP A 139 19.11 -8.87 -8.53
CA ASP A 139 19.36 -8.70 -9.97
C ASP A 139 20.33 -7.54 -10.22
N LEU A 140 20.22 -6.44 -9.48
CA LEU A 140 21.18 -5.34 -9.51
C LEU A 140 22.60 -5.82 -9.18
N LYS A 141 22.76 -6.76 -8.25
CA LYS A 141 24.08 -7.35 -7.93
C LYS A 141 24.71 -8.04 -9.14
N ALA A 142 23.91 -8.64 -10.03
CA ALA A 142 24.42 -9.25 -11.25
C ALA A 142 24.79 -8.21 -12.32
N LEU A 143 24.01 -7.12 -12.42
CA LEU A 143 24.22 -6.05 -13.41
C LEU A 143 25.37 -5.10 -13.05
N ASP A 144 25.40 -4.63 -11.80
CA ASP A 144 26.43 -3.73 -11.29
C ASP A 144 26.82 -4.16 -9.86
N PRO A 145 27.74 -5.14 -9.73
CA PRO A 145 28.19 -5.63 -8.44
C PRO A 145 28.85 -4.55 -7.56
N ALA A 146 29.46 -3.53 -8.19
CA ALA A 146 30.17 -2.46 -7.48
C ALA A 146 29.18 -1.52 -6.80
N SER A 147 28.19 -1.02 -7.55
CA SER A 147 27.13 -0.18 -7.00
C SER A 147 26.28 -0.92 -5.99
N HIS A 148 25.94 -2.19 -6.23
CA HIS A 148 25.24 -3.02 -5.25
C HIS A 148 26.00 -3.13 -3.93
N LYS A 149 27.30 -3.46 -3.98
CA LYS A 149 28.13 -3.56 -2.76
C LYS A 149 28.20 -2.22 -2.00
N GLN A 150 28.28 -1.10 -2.72
CA GLN A 150 28.27 0.22 -2.10
C GLN A 150 26.90 0.53 -1.47
N LEU A 151 25.80 0.17 -2.14
CA LEU A 151 24.44 0.36 -1.64
C LEU A 151 24.22 -0.41 -0.34
N ILE A 152 24.57 -1.70 -0.28
CA ILE A 152 24.44 -2.52 0.95
C ILE A 152 25.22 -1.90 2.12
N LYS A 153 26.43 -1.37 1.85
CA LYS A 153 27.23 -0.69 2.87
C LYS A 153 26.51 0.56 3.39
N VAL A 154 25.98 1.39 2.49
CA VAL A 154 25.24 2.61 2.86
C VAL A 154 23.95 2.26 3.61
N MET A 155 23.21 1.26 3.17
CA MET A 155 22.00 0.76 3.85
C MET A 155 22.30 0.40 5.31
N ARG A 156 23.39 -0.34 5.58
CA ARG A 156 23.78 -0.67 6.96
C ARG A 156 24.20 0.56 7.76
N GLN A 157 24.91 1.51 7.14
CA GLN A 157 25.27 2.76 7.80
C GLN A 157 24.04 3.58 8.19
N LEU A 158 23.06 3.69 7.28
CA LEU A 158 21.81 4.41 7.53
C LEU A 158 20.99 3.76 8.64
N GLU A 159 20.80 2.44 8.59
CA GLU A 159 20.07 1.71 9.63
C GLU A 159 20.75 1.83 11.00
N THR A 160 22.08 1.76 11.05
CA THR A 160 22.84 1.94 12.30
C THR A 160 22.71 3.38 12.83
N HIS A 161 22.73 4.37 11.93
CA HIS A 161 22.65 5.78 12.30
C HIS A 161 21.26 6.18 12.79
N TYR A 162 20.23 5.84 12.01
CA TYR A 162 18.83 6.14 12.35
C TYR A 162 18.26 5.18 13.40
N ARG A 163 18.95 4.06 13.63
CA ARG A 163 18.55 2.99 14.57
C ARG A 163 17.12 2.52 14.29
N ASP A 164 16.79 2.41 13.00
CA ASP A 164 15.49 1.99 12.51
C ASP A 164 15.53 1.60 11.01
N LEU A 165 14.51 0.91 10.54
CA LEU A 165 14.27 0.63 9.12
C LEU A 165 14.32 1.94 8.30
N CYS A 166 15.18 1.98 7.28
CA CYS A 166 15.23 3.09 6.34
C CYS A 166 14.63 2.72 4.99
N ASP A 167 13.81 3.62 4.45
CA ASP A 167 13.34 3.71 3.07
C ASP A 167 14.25 4.69 2.32
N ILE A 168 14.87 4.23 1.24
CA ILE A 168 16.02 4.84 0.59
C ILE A 168 15.76 4.95 -0.92
N GLU A 169 16.01 6.13 -1.48
CA GLU A 169 16.01 6.36 -2.92
C GLU A 169 17.43 6.60 -3.41
N PHE A 170 17.81 5.95 -4.51
CA PHE A 170 19.15 6.04 -5.08
C PHE A 170 19.15 6.03 -6.61
N THR A 171 20.22 6.57 -7.19
CA THR A 171 20.46 6.55 -8.64
C THR A 171 21.89 6.12 -8.91
N ILE A 172 22.07 5.30 -9.93
CA ILE A 172 23.38 4.95 -10.50
C ILE A 172 23.50 5.76 -11.79
N GLU A 173 24.51 6.61 -11.86
CA GLU A 173 24.84 7.38 -13.06
C GLU A 173 26.20 6.91 -13.57
N ARG A 174 26.22 6.22 -14.71
CA ARG A 174 27.46 5.70 -15.34
C ARG A 174 28.34 4.91 -14.37
N GLY A 175 27.74 3.97 -13.64
CA GLY A 175 28.41 3.14 -12.64
C GLY A 175 28.78 3.84 -11.33
N LYS A 176 28.30 5.07 -11.09
CA LYS A 176 28.47 5.77 -9.82
C LYS A 176 27.16 5.83 -9.05
N LEU A 177 27.15 5.25 -7.84
CA LEU A 177 26.03 5.32 -6.91
C LEU A 177 25.89 6.70 -6.26
N TRP A 178 24.68 7.23 -6.27
CA TRP A 178 24.25 8.46 -5.59
C TRP A 178 23.03 8.16 -4.71
N MET A 179 23.07 8.64 -3.47
CA MET A 179 21.94 8.55 -2.54
C MET A 179 21.12 9.84 -2.62
N LEU A 180 19.82 9.72 -2.82
CA LEU A 180 18.93 10.86 -3.06
C LEU A 180 18.10 11.20 -1.83
N GLN A 181 17.49 10.18 -1.24
CA GLN A 181 16.61 10.34 -0.09
C GLN A 181 16.80 9.17 0.87
N THR A 182 16.64 9.46 2.16
CA THR A 182 16.42 8.44 3.18
C THR A 182 15.40 8.96 4.18
N ARG A 183 14.58 8.06 4.69
CA ARG A 183 13.66 8.33 5.80
C ARG A 183 13.40 7.05 6.57
N VAL A 184 12.86 7.20 7.76
CA VAL A 184 12.30 6.08 8.51
C VAL A 184 11.17 5.45 7.69
N GLY A 185 11.31 4.17 7.34
CA GLY A 185 10.40 3.47 6.44
C GLY A 185 9.03 3.24 7.07
N LYS A 186 7.96 3.40 6.28
CA LYS A 186 6.63 2.91 6.68
C LYS A 186 6.63 1.38 6.59
N ARG A 187 5.87 0.73 7.48
CA ARG A 187 5.87 -0.73 7.60
C ARG A 187 4.54 -1.24 8.18
N THR A 188 4.30 -2.55 8.03
CA THR A 188 3.15 -3.22 8.64
C THR A 188 3.28 -3.30 10.16
N ALA A 189 2.19 -3.61 10.86
CA ALA A 189 2.23 -3.87 12.31
C ALA A 189 3.19 -5.03 12.62
N ALA A 190 3.07 -6.14 11.90
CA ALA A 190 3.92 -7.31 11.99
C ALA A 190 5.41 -6.97 11.86
N ALA A 191 5.77 -6.24 10.79
CA ALA A 191 7.13 -5.80 10.56
C ALA A 191 7.62 -4.85 11.67
N ALA A 192 6.77 -3.97 12.20
CA ALA A 192 7.17 -3.05 13.28
C ALA A 192 7.62 -3.81 14.54
N PHE A 193 6.84 -4.80 15.00
CA PHE A 193 7.21 -5.62 16.16
C PHE A 193 8.46 -6.45 15.91
N ARG A 194 8.54 -7.13 14.76
CA ARG A 194 9.72 -7.92 14.39
C ARG A 194 10.99 -7.08 14.30
N ILE A 195 10.93 -5.94 13.61
CA ILE A 195 12.08 -5.03 13.44
C ILE A 195 12.50 -4.47 14.80
N ALA A 196 11.56 -4.05 15.64
CA ALA A 196 11.88 -3.55 16.98
C ALA A 196 12.61 -4.61 17.82
N SER A 197 12.15 -5.86 17.81
CA SER A 197 12.84 -6.97 18.49
C SER A 197 14.23 -7.21 17.92
N GLN A 198 14.35 -7.33 16.59
CA GLN A 198 15.64 -7.57 15.94
C GLN A 198 16.66 -6.46 16.22
N LEU A 199 16.23 -5.19 16.26
CA LEU A 199 17.11 -4.07 16.59
C LEU A 199 17.60 -4.14 18.05
N VAL A 200 16.81 -4.71 18.97
CA VAL A 200 17.26 -5.00 20.34
C VAL A 200 18.28 -6.13 20.33
N ASP A 201 17.99 -7.23 19.63
CA ASP A 201 18.88 -8.40 19.52
C ASP A 201 20.24 -8.01 18.90
N GLU A 202 20.22 -7.09 17.94
CA GLU A 202 21.41 -6.51 17.31
C GLU A 202 22.11 -5.44 18.18
N ASN A 203 21.63 -5.18 19.39
CA ASN A 203 22.09 -4.13 20.31
C ASN A 203 22.10 -2.72 19.70
N LEU A 204 21.25 -2.48 18.70
CA LEU A 204 21.07 -1.16 18.10
C LEU A 204 20.16 -0.29 18.96
N ILE A 205 19.18 -0.87 19.67
CA ILE A 205 18.22 -0.15 20.52
C ILE A 205 18.01 -0.88 21.86
N THR A 206 17.52 -0.16 22.87
CA THR A 206 17.09 -0.79 24.13
C THR A 206 15.66 -1.30 24.02
N MET A 207 15.24 -2.17 24.95
CA MET A 207 13.85 -2.63 25.02
C MET A 207 12.87 -1.46 25.27
N ASP A 208 13.25 -0.48 26.09
CA ASP A 208 12.45 0.72 26.32
C ASP A 208 12.26 1.52 25.03
N GLU A 209 13.33 1.69 24.23
CA GLU A 209 13.22 2.34 22.92
C GLU A 209 12.38 1.52 21.95
N ALA A 210 12.45 0.18 21.98
CA ALA A 210 11.63 -0.69 21.15
C ALA A 210 10.14 -0.51 21.43
N LEU A 211 9.74 -0.40 22.71
CA LEU A 211 8.36 -0.14 23.12
C LEU A 211 7.82 1.21 22.60
N THR A 212 8.68 2.21 22.38
CA THR A 212 8.27 3.49 21.78
C THR A 212 8.09 3.44 20.26
N ARG A 213 8.63 2.41 19.59
CA ARG A 213 8.55 2.24 18.12
C ARG A 213 7.35 1.40 17.67
N VAL A 214 6.64 0.80 18.62
CA VAL A 214 5.39 0.06 18.40
C VAL A 214 4.24 0.71 19.18
N SER A 215 3.01 0.32 18.88
CA SER A 215 1.82 0.89 19.52
C SER A 215 0.79 -0.18 19.86
N GLY A 216 -0.03 0.08 20.87
CA GLY A 216 -1.16 -0.79 21.22
C GLY A 216 -2.15 -0.95 20.07
N SER A 217 -2.32 0.07 19.22
CA SER A 217 -3.13 -0.05 18.00
C SER A 217 -2.54 -1.05 17.01
N GLN A 218 -1.22 -1.10 16.84
CA GLN A 218 -0.59 -2.10 15.98
C GLN A 218 -0.70 -3.50 16.58
N LEU A 219 -0.57 -3.64 17.91
CA LEU A 219 -0.79 -4.93 18.58
C LEU A 219 -2.21 -5.44 18.36
N ALA A 220 -3.22 -4.58 18.52
CA ALA A 220 -4.62 -4.94 18.29
C ALA A 220 -4.85 -5.43 16.85
N LEU A 221 -4.20 -4.83 15.84
CA LEU A 221 -4.26 -5.31 14.46
C LEU A 221 -3.76 -6.75 14.31
N LEU A 222 -2.76 -7.15 15.10
CA LEU A 222 -2.19 -8.50 15.06
C LEU A 222 -3.03 -9.52 15.82
N MET A 223 -3.95 -9.09 16.68
CA MET A 223 -4.83 -9.98 17.45
C MET A 223 -6.08 -10.41 16.66
N PHE A 224 -6.38 -9.81 15.52
CA PHE A 224 -7.55 -10.22 14.74
C PHE A 224 -7.36 -11.65 14.20
N PRO A 225 -8.43 -12.46 14.13
CA PRO A 225 -8.36 -13.78 13.52
C PRO A 225 -8.12 -13.67 12.00
N HIS A 226 -7.53 -14.71 11.42
CA HIS A 226 -7.17 -14.78 10.01
C HIS A 226 -7.71 -16.07 9.37
N PHE A 227 -7.74 -16.12 8.03
CA PHE A 227 -8.06 -17.35 7.32
C PHE A 227 -6.87 -18.32 7.30
N ASP A 228 -7.18 -19.61 7.42
CA ASP A 228 -6.22 -20.67 7.15
C ASP A 228 -5.83 -20.63 5.65
N ARG A 229 -4.59 -20.24 5.38
CA ARG A 229 -4.06 -20.11 4.01
C ARG A 229 -3.83 -21.45 3.33
N SER A 230 -3.84 -22.57 4.06
CA SER A 230 -3.67 -23.91 3.51
C SER A 230 -4.99 -24.49 2.97
N ALA A 231 -6.13 -23.93 3.36
CA ALA A 231 -7.43 -24.39 2.93
C ALA A 231 -7.72 -24.02 1.46
N PRO A 232 -8.48 -24.86 0.73
CA PRO A 232 -9.01 -24.50 -0.59
C PRO A 232 -9.78 -23.18 -0.53
N ARG A 233 -9.51 -22.27 -1.49
CA ARG A 233 -10.13 -20.94 -1.54
C ARG A 233 -10.59 -20.60 -2.95
N GLU A 234 -11.81 -20.12 -3.06
CA GLU A 234 -12.38 -19.60 -4.31
C GLU A 234 -12.50 -18.08 -4.21
N LEU A 235 -11.50 -17.36 -4.72
CA LEU A 235 -11.49 -15.91 -4.71
C LEU A 235 -12.52 -15.37 -5.70
N LEU A 236 -13.52 -14.62 -5.20
CA LEU A 236 -14.53 -13.96 -6.04
C LEU A 236 -13.98 -12.64 -6.59
N THR A 237 -13.56 -11.76 -5.69
CA THR A 237 -13.03 -10.45 -6.03
C THR A 237 -12.27 -9.85 -4.85
N ARG A 238 -11.79 -8.63 -5.01
CA ARG A 238 -11.09 -7.86 -3.99
C ARG A 238 -11.67 -6.46 -3.91
N GLY A 239 -11.88 -5.98 -2.69
CA GLY A 239 -12.15 -4.59 -2.40
C GLY A 239 -11.00 -3.95 -1.63
N MET A 240 -11.29 -2.84 -0.98
CA MET A 240 -10.40 -2.18 -0.05
C MET A 240 -10.52 -2.81 1.34
N ALA A 241 -9.38 -3.25 1.89
CA ALA A 241 -9.19 -3.57 3.30
C ALA A 241 -9.53 -2.33 4.18
N ALA A 242 -10.73 -2.30 4.76
CA ALA A 242 -11.26 -1.15 5.47
C ALA A 242 -11.09 -1.28 6.99
N SER A 243 -11.32 -2.49 7.52
CA SER A 243 -11.14 -2.88 8.91
C SER A 243 -10.66 -4.34 8.96
N PRO A 244 -9.56 -4.63 9.67
CA PRO A 244 -8.87 -5.93 9.64
C PRO A 244 -9.70 -7.10 10.20
N GLY A 245 -9.22 -8.31 9.92
CA GLY A 245 -9.73 -9.57 10.46
C GLY A 245 -10.36 -10.46 9.40
N ALA A 246 -10.71 -11.69 9.80
CA ALA A 246 -11.41 -12.65 8.97
C ALA A 246 -12.86 -12.80 9.45
N ALA A 247 -13.81 -12.67 8.53
CA ALA A 247 -15.23 -12.89 8.82
C ALA A 247 -15.84 -13.88 7.84
N VAL A 248 -16.61 -14.82 8.39
CA VAL A 248 -17.37 -15.83 7.66
C VAL A 248 -18.81 -15.74 8.10
N GLY A 249 -19.72 -15.81 7.15
CA GLY A 249 -21.14 -15.88 7.45
C GLY A 249 -21.99 -15.93 6.20
N ARG A 250 -23.29 -16.08 6.44
CA ARG A 250 -24.28 -16.03 5.38
C ARG A 250 -24.47 -14.60 4.89
N ALA A 251 -24.48 -14.41 3.57
CA ALA A 251 -24.74 -13.12 2.96
C ALA A 251 -26.17 -12.66 3.27
N VAL A 252 -26.31 -11.44 3.78
CA VAL A 252 -27.59 -10.77 4.04
C VAL A 252 -27.54 -9.36 3.46
N PHE A 253 -28.66 -8.88 2.91
CA PHE A 253 -28.66 -7.67 2.07
C PHE A 253 -29.32 -6.45 2.72
N ASP A 254 -29.84 -6.61 3.94
CA ASP A 254 -30.43 -5.53 4.73
C ASP A 254 -30.14 -5.67 6.23
N SER A 255 -30.16 -4.53 6.92
CA SER A 255 -29.82 -4.40 8.35
C SER A 255 -30.76 -5.19 9.25
N ALA A 256 -32.07 -5.22 8.94
CA ALA A 256 -33.07 -5.91 9.74
C ALA A 256 -32.87 -7.43 9.71
N THR A 257 -32.56 -7.98 8.54
CA THR A 257 -32.24 -9.39 8.35
C THR A 257 -30.93 -9.75 9.07
N ALA A 258 -29.89 -8.91 8.96
CA ALA A 258 -28.64 -9.12 9.68
C ALA A 258 -28.83 -9.18 11.20
N LYS A 259 -29.63 -8.26 11.75
CA LYS A 259 -30.00 -8.26 13.17
C LYS A 259 -30.79 -9.50 13.55
N ALA A 260 -31.87 -9.80 12.82
CA ALA A 260 -32.73 -10.93 13.13
C ALA A 260 -31.99 -12.27 13.11
N TRP A 261 -31.06 -12.45 12.17
CA TRP A 261 -30.28 -13.68 12.07
C TRP A 261 -29.15 -13.72 13.13
N GLY A 262 -28.51 -12.58 13.39
CA GLY A 262 -27.54 -12.44 14.47
C GLY A 262 -28.14 -12.74 15.84
N ASP A 263 -29.38 -12.28 16.11
CA ASP A 263 -30.12 -12.56 17.34
C ASP A 263 -30.46 -14.06 17.50
N ARG A 264 -30.50 -14.82 16.39
CA ARG A 264 -30.61 -16.30 16.40
C ARG A 264 -29.27 -17.01 16.60
N GLY A 265 -28.17 -16.26 16.73
CA GLY A 265 -26.81 -16.81 16.84
C GLY A 265 -26.20 -17.21 15.51
N GLU A 266 -26.79 -16.84 14.37
CA GLU A 266 -26.21 -17.12 13.06
C GLU A 266 -25.13 -16.09 12.71
N ARG A 267 -24.01 -16.56 12.14
CA ARG A 267 -22.98 -15.67 11.62
C ARG A 267 -23.40 -15.16 10.24
N VAL A 268 -23.46 -13.83 10.10
CA VAL A 268 -23.87 -13.18 8.86
C VAL A 268 -22.84 -12.17 8.39
N VAL A 269 -22.75 -12.00 7.07
CA VAL A 269 -21.99 -10.91 6.43
C VAL A 269 -22.99 -9.96 5.81
N LEU A 270 -23.03 -8.72 6.31
CA LEU A 270 -23.91 -7.69 5.78
C LEU A 270 -23.32 -7.15 4.47
N VAL A 271 -23.99 -7.46 3.36
CA VAL A 271 -23.61 -7.06 2.01
C VAL A 271 -24.49 -5.90 1.56
N ARG A 272 -23.89 -4.74 1.29
CA ARG A 272 -24.61 -3.53 0.90
C ARG A 272 -23.95 -2.86 -0.30
N ARG A 273 -24.71 -2.07 -1.06
CA ARG A 273 -24.10 -1.20 -2.07
C ARG A 273 -23.24 -0.12 -1.40
N GLU A 274 -23.81 0.52 -0.39
CA GLU A 274 -23.19 1.45 0.56
C GLU A 274 -23.99 1.36 1.87
N THR A 275 -23.38 1.64 3.02
CA THR A 275 -24.11 1.70 4.29
C THR A 275 -24.47 3.13 4.65
N ASN A 276 -25.54 3.27 5.43
CA ASN A 276 -25.98 4.53 6.01
C ASN A 276 -26.27 4.36 7.52
N PRO A 277 -26.60 5.43 8.27
CA PRO A 277 -26.84 5.34 9.72
C PRO A 277 -27.94 4.34 10.14
N ASP A 278 -28.94 4.08 9.30
CA ASP A 278 -30.02 3.12 9.60
C ASP A 278 -29.53 1.66 9.54
N ASP A 279 -28.37 1.42 8.91
CA ASP A 279 -27.75 0.10 8.86
C ASP A 279 -26.98 -0.28 10.15
N LEU A 280 -26.89 0.62 11.13
CA LEU A 280 -26.04 0.45 12.32
C LEU A 280 -26.35 -0.81 13.12
N GLU A 281 -27.63 -1.12 13.37
CA GLU A 281 -28.00 -2.31 14.15
C GLU A 281 -27.56 -3.61 13.46
N GLY A 282 -27.75 -3.70 12.14
CA GLY A 282 -27.28 -4.84 11.35
C GLY A 282 -25.76 -4.91 11.28
N MET A 283 -25.07 -3.77 11.21
CA MET A 283 -23.61 -3.72 11.25
C MET A 283 -23.04 -4.21 12.59
N ILE A 284 -23.72 -3.93 13.71
CA ILE A 284 -23.36 -4.44 15.04
C ILE A 284 -23.55 -5.96 15.11
N ALA A 285 -24.69 -6.45 14.60
CA ALA A 285 -25.03 -7.87 14.61
C ALA A 285 -24.16 -8.73 13.68
N ALA A 286 -23.71 -8.18 12.55
CA ALA A 286 -22.95 -8.92 11.55
C ALA A 286 -21.54 -9.33 12.04
N ALA A 287 -21.06 -10.47 11.55
CA ALA A 287 -19.67 -10.92 11.73
C ALA A 287 -18.70 -10.08 10.89
N GLY A 288 -19.15 -9.61 9.72
CA GLY A 288 -18.39 -8.73 8.84
C GLY A 288 -19.28 -7.91 7.92
N ILE A 289 -18.71 -6.85 7.36
CA ILE A 289 -19.42 -5.89 6.50
C ILE A 289 -18.73 -5.80 5.14
N LEU A 290 -19.48 -6.01 4.06
CA LEU A 290 -19.00 -5.93 2.69
C LEU A 290 -19.79 -4.86 1.93
N THR A 291 -19.07 -3.91 1.31
CA THR A 291 -19.71 -2.90 0.47
C THR A 291 -19.16 -2.84 -0.96
N ALA A 292 -20.05 -2.68 -1.94
CA ALA A 292 -19.67 -2.49 -3.34
C ALA A 292 -19.02 -1.12 -3.60
N ARG A 293 -19.45 -0.09 -2.85
CA ARG A 293 -18.94 1.28 -2.93
C ARG A 293 -18.44 1.76 -1.57
N GLY A 294 -17.58 2.78 -1.62
CA GLY A 294 -17.07 3.46 -0.44
C GLY A 294 -15.56 3.26 -0.27
N GLY A 295 -14.90 4.33 0.16
CA GLY A 295 -13.46 4.33 0.42
C GLY A 295 -13.10 4.19 1.90
N LYS A 296 -11.83 4.45 2.25
CA LYS A 296 -11.33 4.31 3.64
C LYS A 296 -12.10 5.15 4.65
N THR A 297 -12.78 6.21 4.23
CA THR A 297 -13.56 7.13 5.06
C THR A 297 -15.07 6.99 4.86
N SER A 298 -15.54 5.94 4.17
CA SER A 298 -16.96 5.68 4.05
C SER A 298 -17.59 5.39 5.41
N HIS A 299 -18.91 5.55 5.51
CA HIS A 299 -19.66 5.22 6.71
C HIS A 299 -19.34 3.79 7.20
N ALA A 300 -19.40 2.79 6.31
CA ALA A 300 -19.02 1.40 6.59
C ALA A 300 -17.62 1.29 7.21
N ALA A 301 -16.61 1.88 6.57
CA ALA A 301 -15.22 1.77 7.01
C ALA A 301 -14.97 2.44 8.38
N VAL A 302 -15.61 3.58 8.64
CA VAL A 302 -15.45 4.33 9.89
C VAL A 302 -16.11 3.60 11.04
N VAL A 303 -17.37 3.20 10.88
CA VAL A 303 -18.13 2.53 11.94
C VAL A 303 -17.56 1.15 12.22
N ALA A 304 -17.23 0.35 11.19
CA ALA A 304 -16.66 -0.98 11.36
C ALA A 304 -15.34 -0.95 12.15
N ARG A 305 -14.44 0.00 11.85
CA ARG A 305 -13.21 0.17 12.63
C ARG A 305 -13.48 0.59 14.07
N GLY A 306 -14.44 1.49 14.30
CA GLY A 306 -14.82 1.90 15.65
C GLY A 306 -15.36 0.75 16.51
N MET A 307 -15.98 -0.24 15.88
CA MET A 307 -16.55 -1.42 16.54
C MET A 307 -15.63 -2.65 16.52
N GLY A 308 -14.47 -2.58 15.86
CA GLY A 308 -13.59 -3.74 15.68
C GLY A 308 -14.20 -4.86 14.82
N LYS A 309 -15.08 -4.53 13.87
CA LYS A 309 -15.69 -5.50 12.95
C LYS A 309 -14.89 -5.59 11.65
N THR A 310 -14.71 -6.80 11.13
CA THR A 310 -14.08 -7.03 9.82
C THR A 310 -14.87 -6.32 8.72
N CYS A 311 -14.17 -5.57 7.86
CA CYS A 311 -14.84 -4.83 6.80
C CYS A 311 -14.01 -4.71 5.52
N VAL A 312 -14.65 -5.00 4.40
CA VAL A 312 -14.15 -4.76 3.05
C VAL A 312 -15.08 -3.76 2.36
N CYS A 313 -14.52 -2.66 1.86
CA CYS A 313 -15.29 -1.60 1.20
C CYS A 313 -14.91 -1.44 -0.27
N GLY A 314 -15.80 -0.87 -1.08
CA GLY A 314 -15.45 -0.51 -2.46
C GLY A 314 -15.05 -1.70 -3.33
N ALA A 315 -15.70 -2.86 -3.15
CA ALA A 315 -15.55 -3.99 -4.06
C ALA A 315 -16.31 -3.70 -5.37
N GLU A 316 -15.72 -2.91 -6.27
CA GLU A 316 -16.42 -2.36 -7.45
C GLU A 316 -16.95 -3.43 -8.42
N ALA A 317 -16.33 -4.63 -8.42
CA ALA A 317 -16.79 -5.77 -9.22
C ALA A 317 -18.06 -6.45 -8.65
N LEU A 318 -18.48 -6.08 -7.43
CA LEU A 318 -19.68 -6.58 -6.76
C LEU A 318 -20.89 -5.71 -7.15
N ASP A 319 -21.83 -6.28 -7.89
CA ASP A 319 -23.12 -5.63 -8.16
C ASP A 319 -24.15 -6.14 -7.16
N VAL A 320 -24.69 -5.24 -6.32
CA VAL A 320 -25.59 -5.57 -5.20
C VAL A 320 -27.00 -5.07 -5.50
N ASP A 321 -27.95 -6.01 -5.53
CA ASP A 321 -29.38 -5.71 -5.60
C ASP A 321 -30.06 -6.08 -4.28
N ALA A 322 -30.29 -5.06 -3.44
CA ALA A 322 -30.95 -5.24 -2.15
C ALA A 322 -32.47 -5.52 -2.28
N GLY A 323 -33.10 -5.16 -3.41
CA GLY A 323 -34.52 -5.43 -3.64
C GLY A 323 -34.78 -6.90 -3.93
N VAL A 324 -33.89 -7.53 -4.70
CA VAL A 324 -33.93 -8.96 -5.01
C VAL A 324 -33.12 -9.80 -4.00
N ARG A 325 -32.35 -9.14 -3.12
CA ARG A 325 -31.49 -9.76 -2.09
C ARG A 325 -30.43 -10.70 -2.69
N THR A 326 -29.71 -10.17 -3.67
CA THR A 326 -28.61 -10.90 -4.33
C THR A 326 -27.44 -9.97 -4.60
N ALA A 327 -26.25 -10.55 -4.77
CA ALA A 327 -25.10 -9.88 -5.35
C ALA A 327 -24.47 -10.71 -6.46
N ARG A 328 -23.80 -10.04 -7.41
CA ARG A 328 -23.15 -10.68 -8.54
C ARG A 328 -21.70 -10.22 -8.66
N VAL A 329 -20.81 -11.17 -8.97
CA VAL A 329 -19.42 -10.91 -9.35
C VAL A 329 -19.16 -11.64 -10.67
N GLY A 330 -19.15 -10.90 -11.78
CA GLY A 330 -19.07 -11.52 -13.11
C GLY A 330 -20.21 -12.54 -13.34
N PRO A 331 -19.91 -13.82 -13.62
CA PRO A 331 -20.93 -14.85 -13.80
C PRO A 331 -21.49 -15.42 -12.48
N VAL A 332 -20.80 -15.20 -11.34
CA VAL A 332 -21.16 -15.82 -10.06
C VAL A 332 -22.27 -15.01 -9.37
N LEU A 333 -23.33 -15.70 -8.94
CA LEU A 333 -24.45 -15.14 -8.19
C LEU A 333 -24.37 -15.58 -6.74
N ILE A 334 -24.50 -14.62 -5.82
CA ILE A 334 -24.57 -14.80 -4.37
C ILE A 334 -26.00 -14.49 -3.94
N ASN A 335 -26.68 -15.48 -3.40
CA ASN A 335 -28.04 -15.35 -2.86
C ASN A 335 -28.02 -15.06 -1.37
N GLU A 336 -29.12 -14.52 -0.85
CA GLU A 336 -29.30 -14.39 0.60
C GLU A 336 -29.23 -15.77 1.25
N GLY A 337 -28.38 -15.90 2.26
CA GLY A 337 -28.12 -17.18 2.92
C GLY A 337 -26.86 -17.90 2.44
N ASP A 338 -26.32 -17.58 1.27
CA ASP A 338 -25.09 -18.20 0.77
C ASP A 338 -23.90 -17.82 1.67
N GLU A 339 -23.04 -18.79 1.97
CA GLU A 339 -21.85 -18.53 2.78
C GLU A 339 -20.80 -17.79 1.96
N ILE A 340 -20.29 -16.71 2.54
CA ILE A 340 -19.17 -15.94 2.00
C ILE A 340 -18.16 -15.65 3.10
N SER A 341 -16.92 -15.43 2.68
CA SER A 341 -15.82 -15.10 3.57
C SER A 341 -15.13 -13.81 3.11
N ILE A 342 -14.85 -12.90 4.05
CA ILE A 342 -14.17 -11.64 3.74
C ILE A 342 -12.93 -11.46 4.62
N ASP A 343 -11.82 -11.06 3.99
CA ASP A 343 -10.56 -10.73 4.64
C ASP A 343 -10.42 -9.20 4.69
N GLY A 344 -10.62 -8.64 5.86
CA GLY A 344 -10.51 -7.21 6.13
C GLY A 344 -9.08 -6.66 6.11
N SER A 345 -8.07 -7.53 6.09
CA SER A 345 -6.66 -7.19 6.04
C SER A 345 -6.13 -7.15 4.61
N THR A 346 -6.56 -8.08 3.74
CA THR A 346 -6.16 -8.11 2.31
C THR A 346 -7.19 -7.47 1.37
N GLY A 347 -8.44 -7.34 1.82
CA GLY A 347 -9.58 -6.91 1.02
C GLY A 347 -10.19 -8.03 0.18
N GLU A 348 -9.72 -9.27 0.31
CA GLU A 348 -10.19 -10.40 -0.49
C GLU A 348 -11.57 -10.89 -0.05
N ILE A 349 -12.36 -11.34 -1.03
CA ILE A 349 -13.71 -11.86 -0.84
C ILE A 349 -13.76 -13.23 -1.50
N PHE A 350 -14.19 -14.24 -0.74
CA PHE A 350 -14.22 -15.63 -1.17
C PHE A 350 -15.64 -16.19 -1.17
N LEU A 351 -15.90 -17.10 -2.09
CA LEU A 351 -17.12 -17.91 -2.08
C LEU A 351 -16.97 -19.03 -1.05
N GLY A 352 -18.04 -19.28 -0.29
CA GLY A 352 -18.08 -20.32 0.72
C GLY A 352 -17.43 -19.91 2.05
N ALA A 353 -17.48 -20.85 2.99
CA ALA A 353 -16.91 -20.71 4.33
C ALA A 353 -15.43 -21.10 4.33
N MET A 354 -14.56 -20.11 4.55
CA MET A 354 -13.14 -20.34 4.78
C MET A 354 -12.88 -20.64 6.26
N PRO A 355 -12.01 -21.60 6.60
CA PRO A 355 -11.63 -21.85 7.98
C PRO A 355 -10.96 -20.62 8.60
N VAL A 356 -11.49 -20.16 9.72
CA VAL A 356 -10.94 -19.05 10.51
C VAL A 356 -10.13 -19.63 11.66
N VAL A 357 -8.90 -19.15 11.80
CA VAL A 357 -8.01 -19.52 12.90
C VAL A 357 -7.74 -18.30 13.77
N PRO A 358 -7.60 -18.48 15.11
CA PRO A 358 -7.10 -17.44 15.99
C PRO A 358 -5.78 -16.89 15.48
N SER A 359 -5.51 -15.62 15.78
CA SER A 359 -4.22 -15.07 15.44
C SER A 359 -3.12 -15.74 16.29
N PRO A 360 -1.90 -15.92 15.76
CA PRO A 360 -0.78 -16.44 16.57
C PRO A 360 -0.50 -15.60 17.82
N VAL A 361 -0.72 -14.28 17.73
CA VAL A 361 -0.56 -13.35 18.85
C VAL A 361 -1.66 -13.53 19.89
N GLU A 362 -2.90 -13.75 19.44
CA GLU A 362 -4.02 -14.07 20.32
C GLU A 362 -3.78 -15.40 21.04
N THR A 363 -3.42 -16.46 20.30
CA THR A 363 -3.05 -17.77 20.87
C THR A 363 -1.91 -17.65 21.87
N TYR A 364 -0.88 -16.82 21.59
CA TYR A 364 0.21 -16.58 22.52
C TYR A 364 -0.27 -15.94 23.83
N ILE A 365 -1.13 -14.94 23.74
CA ILE A 365 -1.65 -14.23 24.92
C ILE A 365 -2.54 -15.15 25.77
N GLU A 366 -3.38 -15.97 25.13
CA GLU A 366 -4.33 -16.83 25.84
C GLU A 366 -3.72 -18.14 26.35
N SER A 367 -2.89 -18.77 25.52
CA SER A 367 -2.44 -20.16 25.70
C SER A 367 -0.91 -20.31 25.79
N GLY A 368 -0.16 -19.22 25.64
CA GLY A 368 1.30 -19.19 25.75
C GLY A 368 2.05 -19.56 24.47
N LEU A 369 3.38 -19.39 24.51
CA LEU A 369 4.27 -19.54 23.34
C LEU A 369 4.24 -20.94 22.72
N ALA A 370 4.19 -21.99 23.54
CA ALA A 370 4.18 -23.36 23.02
C ALA A 370 2.96 -23.61 22.11
N ALA A 371 1.79 -23.12 22.51
CA ALA A 371 0.56 -23.24 21.73
C ALA A 371 0.60 -22.36 20.46
N ALA A 372 1.15 -21.15 20.55
CA ALA A 372 1.26 -20.25 19.40
C ALA A 372 2.23 -20.77 18.32
N LEU A 373 3.24 -21.56 18.71
CA LEU A 373 4.21 -22.15 17.80
C LEU A 373 3.77 -23.50 17.22
N GLU A 374 2.73 -24.13 17.77
CA GLU A 374 2.25 -25.42 17.31
C GLU A 374 1.60 -25.29 15.93
N GLY A 375 2.24 -25.84 14.89
CA GLY A 375 1.75 -25.75 13.50
C GLY A 375 1.97 -24.38 12.85
N ALA A 376 2.66 -23.45 13.51
CA ALA A 376 3.04 -22.17 12.95
C ALA A 376 3.99 -22.34 11.76
N ASP A 377 3.75 -21.58 10.69
CA ASP A 377 4.74 -21.48 9.62
C ASP A 377 5.97 -20.67 10.08
N ASN A 378 7.03 -20.66 9.26
CA ASN A 378 8.26 -19.93 9.57
C ASN A 378 8.01 -18.41 9.71
N GLU A 379 6.99 -17.87 9.04
CA GLU A 379 6.64 -16.44 9.15
C GLU A 379 5.98 -16.13 10.48
N THR A 380 5.14 -17.02 10.97
CA THR A 380 4.44 -16.91 12.23
C THR A 380 5.39 -17.14 13.41
N THR A 381 6.27 -18.13 13.29
CA THR A 381 7.26 -18.45 14.33
C THR A 381 8.25 -17.31 14.57
N ALA A 382 8.57 -16.54 13.52
CA ALA A 382 9.49 -15.42 13.61
C ALA A 382 8.81 -14.09 14.02
N LEU A 383 7.48 -14.07 14.13
CA LEU A 383 6.69 -12.91 14.55
C LEU A 383 6.47 -12.98 16.07
#